data_AF-A0A1I0Q846-F1
#
_entry.id   AF-A0A1I0Q846-F1
#
_cell.length_a   1.000
_cell.length_b   1.000
_cell.length_c   1.000
_cell.angle_alpha   90.00
_cell.angle_beta   90.00
_cell.angle_gamma   90.00
#
_symmetry.space_group_name_H-M   'P 1'
#
loop_
_entity.id
_entity.type
_entity.pdbx_description
1 polymer ?
#
loop_
_entity_poly.entity_id
_entity_poly.type
_entity_poly.pdbx_seq_one_letter_code
_entity_poly.pdbx_strand_id
1 'polypeptide(L)'
;MMRSLTAISAMALLTACGDGQPFYDVDEEGEVPDVQIELDGTDNPNANRSIIRIEPGDGDGNANEKGGGLVRGATYNEDDDVYVFDNLAFDGENQYEPDEVFTTLGGYGVYAADETVPDLLTGGPVDQIVPYRAITGRSGILTEDGDPRTTFAIVRTGGYSSYGFGGFVYARNGDVTLPTSGQAQWEGEYAGIRVFDPLAIFEYTVGDVAIAIDFDDFNSNDGVKGTVSNRRAFTPEGAQVDLFVGNQLLLPDLPFVIQQGIDTLLPTGELSGELRNTRVNNNGELEIYEDGKYYAIIAGDATAGDGGELVGVFVVDSEDPRVNDLFVQETGGFILDRAQP
;
A
#
# COMPACT_ATOMS: atom_id res chain seq x y z
N MET A 1 24.97 -88.03 -37.90
CA MET A 1 25.29 -86.59 -37.84
C MET A 1 24.87 -86.07 -36.48
N MET A 2 25.80 -86.05 -35.53
CA MET A 2 25.61 -85.50 -34.18
C MET A 2 25.97 -84.01 -34.22
N ARG A 3 25.11 -83.17 -33.66
CA ARG A 3 25.43 -81.79 -33.31
C ARG A 3 25.28 -81.65 -31.80
N SER A 4 26.42 -81.49 -31.14
CA SER A 4 26.56 -81.04 -29.75
C SER A 4 27.40 -79.76 -29.74
N LEU A 5 27.16 -78.93 -28.71
CA LEU A 5 27.88 -77.75 -28.19
C LEU A 5 26.95 -76.52 -28.17
N THR A 6 26.20 -76.24 -27.11
CA THR A 6 26.58 -75.72 -25.76
C THR A 6 27.09 -74.26 -25.79
N ALA A 7 26.29 -73.31 -25.28
CA ALA A 7 26.63 -72.45 -24.12
C ALA A 7 25.87 -71.09 -24.11
N ILE A 8 24.95 -70.96 -23.15
CA ILE A 8 24.79 -69.89 -22.13
C ILE A 8 24.98 -68.41 -22.57
N SER A 9 23.93 -67.60 -22.43
CA SER A 9 23.93 -66.48 -21.48
C SER A 9 22.53 -65.88 -21.30
N ALA A 10 22.14 -65.73 -20.05
CA ALA A 10 20.92 -65.05 -19.61
C ALA A 10 21.11 -63.54 -19.71
N MET A 11 20.12 -62.83 -20.25
CA MET A 11 20.00 -61.39 -20.08
C MET A 11 18.58 -61.09 -19.61
N ALA A 12 18.49 -60.71 -18.33
CA ALA A 12 17.30 -60.17 -17.74
C ALA A 12 17.09 -58.75 -18.29
N LEU A 13 16.03 -58.56 -19.07
CA LEU A 13 15.49 -57.23 -19.34
C LEU A 13 14.39 -56.98 -18.32
N LEU A 14 14.77 -56.30 -17.24
CA LEU A 14 13.86 -55.49 -16.44
C LEU A 14 13.36 -54.36 -17.33
N THR A 15 12.19 -54.53 -17.95
CA THR A 15 11.40 -53.40 -18.43
C THR A 15 10.73 -52.78 -17.21
N ALA A 16 11.43 -51.88 -16.54
CA ALA A 16 10.79 -50.91 -15.68
C ALA A 16 9.96 -49.99 -16.59
N CYS A 17 8.63 -50.02 -16.42
CA CYS A 17 7.75 -48.97 -16.92
C CYS A 17 8.13 -47.68 -16.17
N GLY A 18 9.00 -46.87 -16.77
CA GLY A 18 9.26 -45.51 -16.33
C GLY A 18 8.10 -44.63 -16.76
N ASP A 19 7.31 -44.17 -15.80
CA ASP A 19 6.23 -43.20 -15.95
C ASP A 19 6.81 -41.77 -15.99
N GLY A 20 7.77 -41.55 -16.89
CA GLY A 20 8.41 -40.26 -17.09
C GLY A 20 7.73 -39.52 -18.24
N GLN A 21 6.85 -38.57 -17.90
CA GLN A 21 6.38 -37.59 -18.89
C GLN A 21 7.56 -36.68 -19.31
N PRO A 22 7.74 -36.39 -20.60
CA PRO A 22 8.99 -35.84 -21.13
C PRO A 22 9.13 -34.32 -21.00
N PHE A 23 8.38 -33.68 -20.10
CA PHE A 23 8.37 -32.22 -20.04
C PHE A 23 8.79 -31.59 -18.72
N TYR A 24 8.67 -32.23 -17.56
CA TYR A 24 9.20 -31.70 -16.30
C TYR A 24 9.51 -32.84 -15.31
N ASP A 25 10.73 -32.86 -14.77
CA ASP A 25 11.00 -33.46 -13.48
C ASP A 25 10.57 -32.41 -12.44
N VAL A 26 9.60 -32.76 -11.60
CA VAL A 26 9.16 -31.88 -10.50
C VAL A 26 10.04 -32.23 -9.31
N ASP A 27 11.02 -31.38 -9.02
CA ASP A 27 11.71 -31.43 -7.74
C ASP A 27 10.74 -30.91 -6.67
N GLU A 28 10.16 -31.84 -5.89
CA GLU A 28 9.48 -31.54 -4.63
C GLU A 28 10.53 -31.16 -3.59
N GLU A 29 10.61 -29.87 -3.26
CA GLU A 29 10.83 -29.28 -1.92
C GLU A 29 11.19 -27.81 -2.10
N GLY A 30 10.17 -26.96 -2.32
CA GLY A 30 10.28 -25.52 -2.13
C GLY A 30 9.71 -25.17 -0.76
N GLU A 31 10.50 -24.51 0.09
CA GLU A 31 9.94 -23.80 1.25
C GLU A 31 8.90 -22.80 0.73
N VAL A 32 7.67 -22.89 1.23
CA VAL A 32 6.65 -21.87 1.00
C VAL A 32 7.10 -20.61 1.74
N PRO A 33 7.34 -19.48 1.05
CA PRO A 33 7.63 -18.24 1.76
C PRO A 33 6.38 -17.84 2.57
N ASP A 34 6.52 -17.77 3.89
CA ASP A 34 5.50 -17.21 4.78
C ASP A 34 5.43 -15.70 4.50
N VAL A 35 4.41 -15.26 3.76
CA VAL A 35 4.20 -13.83 3.52
C VAL A 35 3.68 -13.22 4.80
N GLN A 36 4.60 -12.62 5.54
CA GLN A 36 4.30 -11.77 6.67
C GLN A 36 4.09 -10.36 6.16
N ILE A 37 2.88 -9.85 6.36
CA ILE A 37 2.62 -8.42 6.20
C ILE A 37 3.39 -7.71 7.30
N GLU A 38 4.47 -7.03 6.90
CA GLU A 38 5.34 -6.23 7.77
C GLU A 38 4.64 -4.93 8.20
N LEU A 39 3.50 -5.03 8.86
CA LEU A 39 2.75 -3.90 9.42
C LEU A 39 2.30 -4.24 10.85
N ASP A 40 2.18 -3.20 11.68
CA ASP A 40 1.61 -3.34 13.02
C ASP A 40 0.07 -3.41 12.95
N GLY A 41 -0.59 -3.79 14.06
CA GLY A 41 -2.05 -3.71 14.19
C GLY A 41 -2.70 -4.98 14.74
N THR A 42 -3.68 -5.53 14.02
CA THR A 42 -4.45 -6.70 14.49
C THR A 42 -3.60 -7.96 14.58
N ASP A 43 -3.41 -8.45 15.80
CA ASP A 43 -2.80 -9.75 16.09
C ASP A 43 -3.65 -10.91 15.57
N ASN A 44 -2.99 -11.90 14.94
CA ASN A 44 -3.61 -13.11 14.41
C ASN A 44 -4.84 -12.79 13.51
N PRO A 45 -4.62 -12.07 12.40
CA PRO A 45 -5.69 -11.72 11.46
C PRO A 45 -6.36 -12.98 10.91
N ASN A 46 -7.65 -12.87 10.58
CA ASN A 46 -8.39 -13.93 9.91
C ASN A 46 -9.49 -13.34 9.02
N ALA A 47 -10.08 -14.15 8.15
CA ALA A 47 -11.09 -13.72 7.19
C ALA A 47 -12.44 -13.30 7.83
N ASN A 48 -12.75 -13.71 9.06
CA ASN A 48 -14.09 -13.56 9.66
C ASN A 48 -14.21 -12.42 10.68
N ARG A 49 -13.27 -11.48 10.67
CA ARG A 49 -13.22 -10.36 11.61
C ARG A 49 -12.60 -9.11 10.99
N SER A 50 -12.86 -7.97 11.63
CA SER A 50 -12.20 -6.70 11.33
C SER A 50 -10.68 -6.81 11.51
N ILE A 51 -9.95 -6.12 10.63
CA ILE A 51 -8.49 -6.03 10.64
C ILE A 51 -8.11 -4.55 10.52
N ILE A 52 -7.20 -4.13 11.39
CA ILE A 52 -6.56 -2.81 11.38
C ILE A 52 -5.07 -3.01 11.15
N ARG A 53 -4.49 -2.17 10.29
CA ARG A 53 -3.07 -2.15 9.95
C ARG A 53 -2.51 -0.74 10.08
N ILE A 54 -1.29 -0.67 10.59
CA ILE A 54 -0.60 0.57 10.93
C ILE A 54 0.82 0.49 10.37
N GLU A 55 1.36 1.62 9.93
CA GLU A 55 2.75 1.73 9.50
C GLU A 55 3.71 1.14 10.58
N PRO A 56 4.65 0.26 10.19
CA PRO A 56 5.47 -0.47 11.14
C PRO A 56 6.50 0.44 11.81
N GLY A 57 6.77 0.15 13.08
CA GLY A 57 7.96 0.66 13.78
C GLY A 57 9.25 -0.02 13.34
N ASP A 58 10.34 0.21 14.06
CA ASP A 58 11.64 -0.48 13.90
C ASP A 58 11.67 -1.94 14.40
N GLY A 59 10.51 -2.61 14.48
CA GLY A 59 10.40 -4.02 14.85
C GLY A 59 10.24 -4.32 16.35
N ASP A 60 10.27 -3.31 17.23
CA ASP A 60 10.06 -3.47 18.69
C ASP A 60 8.99 -2.51 19.26
N GLY A 61 8.11 -2.00 18.40
CA GLY A 61 7.12 -0.98 18.76
C GLY A 61 7.72 0.41 18.97
N ASN A 62 9.02 0.62 18.71
CA ASN A 62 9.62 1.95 18.73
C ASN A 62 9.41 2.68 17.41
N ALA A 63 9.75 3.97 17.42
CA ALA A 63 9.87 4.82 16.24
C ALA A 63 10.65 4.13 15.12
N ASN A 64 10.42 4.52 13.87
CA ASN A 64 11.20 4.01 12.73
C ASN A 64 12.72 4.21 12.95
N GLU A 65 13.56 3.43 12.26
CA GLU A 65 15.04 3.49 12.42
C GLU A 65 15.62 4.89 12.15
N LYS A 66 14.88 5.74 11.43
CA LYS A 66 15.25 7.13 11.11
C LYS A 66 14.91 8.13 12.22
N GLY A 67 14.21 7.70 13.27
CA GLY A 67 13.66 8.54 14.32
C GLY A 67 12.40 9.28 13.85
N GLY A 68 11.26 8.98 14.46
CA GLY A 68 9.96 9.55 14.11
C GLY A 68 8.82 8.84 14.84
N GLY A 69 7.93 9.57 15.49
CA GLY A 69 6.70 9.03 16.05
C GLY A 69 5.75 8.60 14.94
N LEU A 70 5.11 7.44 15.15
CA LEU A 70 4.20 6.82 14.20
C LEU A 70 2.76 6.99 14.66
N VAL A 71 1.82 7.26 13.75
CA VAL A 71 0.38 7.20 14.08
C VAL A 71 0.09 5.81 14.65
N ARG A 72 -0.49 5.74 15.85
CA ARG A 72 -0.91 4.46 16.47
C ARG A 72 -2.42 4.26 16.53
N GLY A 73 -3.17 5.31 16.21
CA GLY A 73 -4.63 5.27 16.13
C GLY A 73 -5.17 6.53 15.47
N ALA A 74 -6.35 6.38 14.87
CA ALA A 74 -7.13 7.48 14.33
C ALA A 74 -8.57 7.34 14.82
N THR A 75 -9.12 8.41 15.39
CA THR A 75 -10.52 8.47 15.81
C THR A 75 -11.19 9.65 15.12
N TYR A 76 -12.36 9.42 14.55
CA TYR A 76 -13.18 10.48 13.97
C TYR A 76 -14.33 10.83 14.91
N ASN A 77 -14.51 12.11 15.18
CA ASN A 77 -15.68 12.66 15.87
C ASN A 77 -16.60 13.29 14.81
N GLU A 78 -17.76 12.66 14.60
CA GLU A 78 -18.75 13.10 13.61
C GLU A 78 -19.55 14.34 14.02
N ASP A 79 -19.68 14.63 15.32
CA ASP A 79 -20.45 15.77 15.81
C ASP A 79 -19.70 17.09 15.54
N ASP A 80 -18.37 17.05 15.64
CA ASP A 80 -17.51 18.22 15.49
C ASP A 80 -16.71 18.24 14.17
N ASP A 81 -16.79 17.18 13.35
CA ASP A 81 -15.99 16.96 12.14
C ASP A 81 -14.48 17.09 12.39
N VAL A 82 -13.99 16.34 13.39
CA VAL A 82 -12.58 16.40 13.83
C VAL A 82 -11.99 15.00 13.90
N TYR A 83 -10.73 14.90 13.47
CA TYR A 83 -9.90 13.71 13.70
C TYR A 83 -8.96 13.91 14.90
N VAL A 84 -8.76 12.83 15.65
CA VAL A 84 -7.72 12.72 16.68
C VAL A 84 -6.77 11.60 16.29
N PHE A 85 -5.48 11.92 16.22
CA PHE A 85 -4.42 10.97 15.96
C PHE A 85 -3.55 10.77 17.20
N ASP A 86 -3.21 9.51 17.48
CA ASP A 86 -2.37 9.16 18.63
C ASP A 86 -0.89 9.05 18.23
N ASN A 87 -0.01 9.36 19.20
CA ASN A 87 1.44 9.19 19.14
C ASN A 87 2.17 10.08 18.12
N LEU A 88 1.64 11.29 17.89
CA LEU A 88 2.32 12.37 17.20
C LEU A 88 2.73 13.45 18.21
N ALA A 89 3.81 14.16 17.91
CA ALA A 89 4.38 15.16 18.82
C ALA A 89 4.40 16.52 18.12
N PHE A 90 4.09 17.58 18.87
CA PHE A 90 4.04 18.94 18.33
C PHE A 90 3.10 19.08 17.12
N ASP A 91 1.94 18.42 17.18
CA ASP A 91 0.87 18.47 16.20
C ASP A 91 -0.40 19.16 16.76
N GLY A 92 -0.20 20.17 17.61
CA GLY A 92 -1.30 20.96 18.15
C GLY A 92 -1.95 20.32 19.38
N GLU A 93 -3.27 20.48 19.53
CA GLU A 93 -4.04 19.87 20.62
C GLU A 93 -4.48 18.42 20.31
N ASN A 94 -3.79 17.74 19.37
CA ASN A 94 -4.14 16.45 18.76
C ASN A 94 -5.51 16.46 18.04
N GLN A 95 -5.99 17.63 17.63
CA GLN A 95 -7.24 17.80 16.90
C GLN A 95 -6.94 18.29 15.50
N TYR A 96 -7.52 17.60 14.52
CA TYR A 96 -7.35 17.87 13.11
C TYR A 96 -8.70 18.29 12.55
N GLU A 97 -8.81 19.56 12.17
CA GLU A 97 -10.00 20.18 11.59
C GLU A 97 -9.91 20.17 10.05
N PRO A 98 -11.02 20.28 9.30
CA PRO A 98 -10.98 20.32 7.84
C PRO A 98 -10.01 21.39 7.33
N ASP A 99 -9.13 21.04 6.41
CA ASP A 99 -8.13 21.98 5.89
C ASP A 99 -8.79 23.11 5.10
N GLU A 100 -8.28 24.34 5.29
CA GLU A 100 -8.87 25.56 4.74
C GLU A 100 -8.73 25.69 3.22
N VAL A 101 -7.72 25.05 2.63
CA VAL A 101 -7.43 25.08 1.19
C VAL A 101 -8.11 23.93 0.48
N PHE A 102 -7.92 22.72 1.02
CA PHE A 102 -8.55 21.50 0.54
C PHE A 102 -9.38 20.91 1.67
N THR A 103 -10.71 21.01 1.63
CA THR A 103 -11.54 20.20 2.53
C THR A 103 -11.64 18.75 2.04
N THR A 104 -11.45 18.55 0.73
CA THR A 104 -11.45 17.23 0.09
C THR A 104 -10.43 17.17 -1.04
N LEU A 105 -9.83 16.00 -1.27
CA LEU A 105 -8.89 15.74 -2.33
C LEU A 105 -9.03 14.29 -2.82
N GLY A 106 -9.24 14.07 -4.12
CA GLY A 106 -9.44 12.72 -4.69
C GLY A 106 -10.61 11.96 -4.07
N GLY A 107 -11.68 12.67 -3.67
CA GLY A 107 -12.83 12.08 -2.97
C GLY A 107 -12.65 11.86 -1.47
N TYR A 108 -11.45 12.13 -0.92
CA TYR A 108 -11.10 11.89 0.48
C TYR A 108 -11.06 13.19 1.28
N GLY A 109 -11.36 13.14 2.58
CA GLY A 109 -11.34 14.31 3.46
C GLY A 109 -9.90 14.71 3.81
N VAL A 110 -9.62 16.00 3.85
CA VAL A 110 -8.29 16.52 4.20
C VAL A 110 -8.42 17.40 5.44
N TYR A 111 -7.56 17.15 6.43
CA TYR A 111 -7.60 17.79 7.73
C TYR A 111 -6.21 18.32 8.12
N ALA A 112 -6.18 19.37 8.92
CA ALA A 112 -4.98 20.06 9.37
C ALA A 112 -4.97 20.17 10.90
N ALA A 113 -3.79 19.99 11.50
CA ALA A 113 -3.59 20.24 12.91
C ALA A 113 -3.29 21.73 13.17
N ASP A 114 -3.52 22.17 14.40
CA ASP A 114 -3.18 23.53 14.84
C ASP A 114 -1.69 23.84 14.64
N GLU A 115 -1.40 25.05 14.16
CA GLU A 115 -0.02 25.51 13.99
C GLU A 115 0.56 26.13 15.26
N THR A 116 -0.30 26.55 16.18
CA THR A 116 0.08 27.12 17.48
C THR A 116 -0.94 26.73 18.55
N VAL A 117 -0.47 26.40 19.75
CA VAL A 117 -1.34 26.15 20.92
C VAL A 117 -0.95 27.07 22.07
N PRO A 118 -1.87 27.41 22.99
CA PRO A 118 -1.51 28.21 24.16
C PRO A 118 -0.69 27.40 25.15
N ASP A 119 0.41 27.98 25.64
CA ASP A 119 1.14 27.48 26.81
C ASP A 119 0.20 27.44 28.01
N LEU A 120 0.08 26.28 28.66
CA LEU A 120 -0.89 26.03 29.72
C LEU A 120 -0.75 26.99 30.92
N LEU A 121 0.46 27.47 31.20
CA LEU A 121 0.73 28.32 32.37
C LEU A 121 0.58 29.80 32.05
N THR A 122 1.04 30.23 30.88
CA THR A 122 1.22 31.64 30.53
C THR A 122 0.21 32.15 29.51
N GLY A 123 -0.44 31.25 28.77
CA GLY A 123 -1.31 31.58 27.64
C GLY A 123 -0.58 32.17 26.44
N GLY A 124 0.76 32.19 26.45
CA GLY A 124 1.56 32.58 25.28
C GLY A 124 1.51 31.50 24.19
N PRO A 125 1.68 31.85 22.91
CA PRO A 125 1.67 30.86 21.84
C PRO A 125 2.89 29.93 21.92
N VAL A 126 2.66 28.65 21.67
CA VAL A 126 3.67 27.61 21.46
C VAL A 126 3.55 27.14 20.01
N ASP A 127 4.57 27.46 19.22
CA ASP A 127 4.64 27.04 17.81
C ASP A 127 4.78 25.51 17.72
N GLN A 128 4.02 24.92 16.81
CA GLN A 128 4.06 23.49 16.50
C GLN A 128 5.08 23.19 15.38
N ILE A 129 5.33 21.90 15.10
CA ILE A 129 6.19 21.50 13.98
C ILE A 129 5.31 21.25 12.76
N VAL A 130 5.11 22.31 12.01
CA VAL A 130 4.06 22.43 10.99
C VAL A 130 4.58 22.26 9.56
N PRO A 131 3.68 21.96 8.60
CA PRO A 131 2.26 21.66 8.79
C PRO A 131 2.03 20.15 8.88
N TYR A 132 1.31 19.70 9.92
CA TYR A 132 0.71 18.37 9.93
C TYR A 132 -0.56 18.37 9.09
N ARG A 133 -0.66 17.38 8.20
CA ARG A 133 -1.82 17.16 7.34
C ARG A 133 -2.24 15.72 7.37
N ALA A 134 -3.54 15.51 7.39
CA ALA A 134 -4.17 14.21 7.30
C ALA A 134 -5.02 14.10 6.03
N ILE A 135 -4.94 12.97 5.34
CA ILE A 135 -5.88 12.56 4.29
C ILE A 135 -6.61 11.32 4.81
N THR A 136 -7.95 11.35 4.77
CA THR A 136 -8.80 10.32 5.37
C THR A 136 -9.86 9.82 4.39
N GLY A 137 -10.04 8.51 4.34
CA GLY A 137 -11.07 7.86 3.57
C GLY A 137 -11.99 7.03 4.46
N ARG A 138 -13.29 7.11 4.18
CA ARG A 138 -14.32 6.28 4.83
C ARG A 138 -15.21 5.74 3.73
N SER A 139 -15.42 4.43 3.73
CA SER A 139 -16.34 3.78 2.80
C SER A 139 -17.74 4.37 2.91
N GLY A 140 -18.38 4.58 1.76
CA GLY A 140 -19.80 4.89 1.70
C GLY A 140 -20.69 3.67 1.97
N ILE A 141 -20.11 2.47 2.02
CA ILE A 141 -20.79 1.22 2.32
C ILE A 141 -20.63 0.95 3.82
N LEU A 142 -21.74 0.70 4.50
CA LEU A 142 -21.75 0.47 5.95
C LEU A 142 -21.83 -1.04 6.26
N THR A 143 -21.23 -1.43 7.38
CA THR A 143 -21.45 -2.72 8.02
C THR A 143 -22.86 -2.80 8.61
N GLU A 144 -23.26 -3.98 9.08
CA GLU A 144 -24.55 -4.14 9.78
C GLU A 144 -24.66 -3.26 11.04
N ASP A 145 -23.52 -2.96 11.68
CA ASP A 145 -23.44 -2.11 12.87
C ASP A 145 -23.45 -0.61 12.55
N GLY A 146 -23.42 -0.23 11.27
CA GLY A 146 -23.45 1.16 10.81
C GLY A 146 -22.08 1.82 10.64
N ASP A 147 -20.99 1.08 10.87
CA ASP A 147 -19.63 1.56 10.66
C ASP A 147 -19.25 1.52 9.17
N PRO A 148 -18.38 2.42 8.66
CA PRO A 148 -17.83 2.29 7.31
C PRO A 148 -17.14 0.93 7.13
N ARG A 149 -17.39 0.24 6.02
CA ARG A 149 -16.83 -1.09 5.71
C ARG A 149 -15.30 -1.03 5.66
N THR A 150 -14.74 0.01 5.06
CA THR A 150 -13.32 0.28 5.09
C THR A 150 -13.01 1.73 5.43
N THR A 151 -11.82 1.95 5.98
CA THR A 151 -11.31 3.28 6.29
C THR A 151 -9.80 3.34 6.12
N PHE A 152 -9.28 4.51 5.77
CA PHE A 152 -7.86 4.81 5.93
C PHE A 152 -7.64 6.22 6.46
N ALA A 153 -6.47 6.47 7.05
CA ALA A 153 -5.95 7.78 7.32
C ALA A 153 -4.44 7.81 7.11
N ILE A 154 -3.94 8.86 6.50
CA ILE A 154 -2.51 9.13 6.29
C ILE A 154 -2.22 10.47 6.94
N VAL A 155 -1.27 10.52 7.85
CA VAL A 155 -0.80 11.76 8.49
C VAL A 155 0.68 11.94 8.17
N ARG A 156 1.04 13.12 7.66
CA ARG A 156 2.42 13.49 7.33
C ARG A 156 2.67 14.95 7.70
N THR A 157 3.92 15.29 7.93
CA THR A 157 4.40 16.68 8.08
C THR A 157 5.71 16.86 7.32
N GLY A 158 5.87 18.02 6.70
CA GLY A 158 7.16 18.45 6.13
C GLY A 158 8.10 19.07 7.17
N GLY A 159 7.68 19.28 8.42
CA GLY A 159 8.41 20.11 9.38
C GLY A 159 9.66 19.48 10.01
N TYR A 160 9.89 18.18 9.81
CA TYR A 160 11.04 17.45 10.38
C TYR A 160 12.09 17.15 9.30
N SER A 161 13.34 16.91 9.73
CA SER A 161 14.37 16.33 8.86
C SER A 161 14.02 14.89 8.48
N SER A 162 14.52 14.40 7.33
CA SER A 162 14.09 13.12 6.77
C SER A 162 12.57 13.12 6.52
N TYR A 163 11.95 11.94 6.42
CA TYR A 163 10.50 11.81 6.24
C TYR A 163 9.69 11.95 7.55
N GLY A 164 10.34 12.39 8.63
CA GLY A 164 9.69 12.94 9.82
C GLY A 164 8.79 12.02 10.66
N PHE A 165 7.86 12.66 11.37
CA PHE A 165 6.79 12.06 12.16
C PHE A 165 5.51 11.98 11.31
N GLY A 166 4.72 10.92 11.51
CA GLY A 166 3.49 10.71 10.75
C GLY A 166 3.11 9.24 10.79
N GLY A 167 2.14 8.84 10.00
CA GLY A 167 1.81 7.42 9.89
C GLY A 167 0.71 7.19 8.88
N PHE A 168 0.43 5.94 8.60
CA PHE A 168 -0.85 5.57 8.04
C PHE A 168 -1.52 4.51 8.91
N VAL A 169 -2.85 4.50 8.84
CA VAL A 169 -3.70 3.44 9.34
C VAL A 169 -4.72 3.11 8.26
N TYR A 170 -4.98 1.83 8.04
CA TYR A 170 -6.12 1.40 7.23
C TYR A 170 -6.79 0.19 7.88
N ALA A 171 -8.08 0.02 7.59
CA ALA A 171 -8.88 -1.00 8.24
C ALA A 171 -10.00 -1.52 7.35
N ARG A 172 -10.28 -2.82 7.52
CA ARG A 172 -11.56 -3.43 7.20
C ARG A 172 -12.36 -3.61 8.48
N ASN A 173 -13.64 -3.24 8.44
CA ASN A 173 -14.65 -3.65 9.40
C ASN A 173 -15.48 -4.82 8.85
N GLY A 174 -15.62 -5.89 9.64
CA GLY A 174 -16.33 -7.11 9.24
C GLY A 174 -15.43 -8.15 8.56
N ASP A 175 -16.06 -9.09 7.86
CA ASP A 175 -15.43 -10.25 7.24
C ASP A 175 -15.10 -10.04 5.75
N VAL A 176 -14.47 -11.06 5.15
CA VAL A 176 -14.27 -11.18 3.72
C VAL A 176 -14.65 -12.57 3.23
N THR A 177 -15.28 -12.64 2.07
CA THR A 177 -15.45 -13.87 1.30
C THR A 177 -14.73 -13.71 -0.04
N LEU A 178 -13.68 -14.50 -0.26
CA LEU A 178 -12.90 -14.48 -1.51
C LEU A 178 -13.44 -15.51 -2.51
N PRO A 179 -13.40 -15.22 -3.82
CA PRO A 179 -13.60 -16.24 -4.86
C PRO A 179 -12.55 -17.34 -4.76
N THR A 180 -12.94 -18.57 -5.12
CA THR A 180 -12.01 -19.70 -5.25
C THR A 180 -11.52 -19.90 -6.68
N SER A 181 -11.94 -19.03 -7.60
CA SER A 181 -11.66 -19.11 -9.04
C SER A 181 -12.07 -17.81 -9.74
N GLY A 182 -11.56 -17.60 -10.95
CA GLY A 182 -11.87 -16.48 -11.82
C GLY A 182 -10.94 -15.28 -11.60
N GLN A 183 -11.31 -14.15 -12.22
CA GLN A 183 -10.60 -12.89 -12.11
C GLN A 183 -11.54 -11.77 -11.67
N ALA A 184 -11.00 -10.79 -10.97
CA ALA A 184 -11.71 -9.64 -10.46
C ALA A 184 -10.88 -8.36 -10.63
N GLN A 185 -11.54 -7.21 -10.76
CA GLN A 185 -10.90 -5.92 -10.86
C GLN A 185 -11.63 -4.91 -9.97
N TRP A 186 -10.85 -4.09 -9.27
CA TRP A 186 -11.28 -2.96 -8.46
C TRP A 186 -10.62 -1.69 -8.96
N GLU A 187 -11.37 -0.59 -8.93
CA GLU A 187 -10.92 0.72 -9.41
C GLU A 187 -11.41 1.82 -8.47
N GLY A 188 -10.65 2.91 -8.40
CA GLY A 188 -10.97 4.07 -7.59
C GLY A 188 -9.91 5.14 -7.70
N GLU A 189 -10.13 6.26 -7.02
CA GLU A 189 -9.14 7.33 -6.90
C GLU A 189 -8.23 7.08 -5.69
N TYR A 190 -7.03 7.63 -5.70
CA TYR A 190 -6.20 7.78 -4.50
C TYR A 190 -5.94 9.26 -4.21
N ALA A 191 -5.64 9.56 -2.96
CA ALA A 191 -5.01 10.81 -2.56
C ALA A 191 -3.82 10.54 -1.63
N GLY A 192 -2.81 11.40 -1.69
CA GLY A 192 -1.56 11.20 -0.97
C GLY A 192 -0.83 12.47 -0.61
N ILE A 193 0.26 12.31 0.13
CA ILE A 193 1.18 13.38 0.53
C ILE A 193 2.60 12.96 0.13
N ARG A 194 3.31 13.88 -0.51
CA ARG A 194 4.74 13.81 -0.84
C ARG A 194 5.52 14.65 0.16
N VAL A 195 6.37 14.04 0.97
CA VAL A 195 7.27 14.75 1.90
C VAL A 195 8.66 14.81 1.30
N PHE A 196 9.27 16.00 1.33
CA PHE A 196 10.57 16.27 0.73
C PHE A 196 11.68 16.25 1.79
N ASP A 197 12.86 15.76 1.42
CA ASP A 197 14.07 15.80 2.24
C ASP A 197 15.25 16.26 1.38
N PRO A 198 16.05 17.25 1.79
CA PRO A 198 16.05 17.93 3.09
C PRO A 198 15.16 19.18 3.18
N LEU A 199 14.31 19.43 2.17
CA LEU A 199 13.43 20.59 2.20
C LEU A 199 12.22 20.30 3.06
N ALA A 200 12.03 21.08 4.12
CA ALA A 200 10.90 20.96 5.05
C ALA A 200 9.56 21.41 4.43
N ILE A 201 9.14 20.74 3.35
CA ILE A 201 7.96 21.03 2.54
C ILE A 201 7.23 19.72 2.19
N PHE A 202 5.97 19.85 1.78
CA PHE A 202 5.21 18.75 1.24
C PHE A 202 4.36 19.19 0.04
N GLU A 203 3.90 18.21 -0.74
CA GLU A 203 2.90 18.38 -1.79
C GLU A 203 1.79 17.36 -1.59
N TYR A 204 0.59 17.67 -2.07
CA TYR A 204 -0.50 16.72 -2.18
C TYR A 204 -0.44 15.98 -3.51
N THR A 205 -0.89 14.73 -3.55
CA THR A 205 -1.09 13.97 -4.79
C THR A 205 -2.49 13.40 -4.92
N VAL A 206 -2.92 13.22 -6.16
CA VAL A 206 -4.13 12.47 -6.54
C VAL A 206 -3.88 11.69 -7.81
N GLY A 207 -4.68 10.66 -8.04
CA GLY A 207 -4.74 9.94 -9.31
C GLY A 207 -5.68 8.74 -9.21
N ASP A 208 -5.51 7.81 -10.13
CA ASP A 208 -6.36 6.62 -10.23
C ASP A 208 -5.57 5.37 -9.83
N VAL A 209 -6.25 4.41 -9.22
CA VAL A 209 -5.71 3.09 -8.87
C VAL A 209 -6.62 2.02 -9.45
N ALA A 210 -6.02 1.07 -10.15
CA ALA A 210 -6.69 -0.15 -10.59
C ALA A 210 -5.92 -1.36 -10.08
N ILE A 211 -6.63 -2.31 -9.48
CA ILE A 211 -6.07 -3.59 -9.00
C ILE A 211 -6.91 -4.72 -9.57
N ALA A 212 -6.26 -5.72 -10.14
CA ALA A 212 -6.91 -6.94 -10.58
C ALA A 212 -6.24 -8.16 -9.97
N ILE A 213 -7.06 -9.14 -9.61
CA ILE A 213 -6.66 -10.38 -8.96
C ILE A 213 -7.11 -11.54 -9.83
N ASP A 214 -6.20 -12.47 -10.06
CA ASP A 214 -6.45 -13.78 -10.62
C ASP A 214 -6.43 -14.83 -9.50
N PHE A 215 -7.60 -15.42 -9.24
CA PHE A 215 -7.81 -16.46 -8.23
C PHE A 215 -7.64 -17.88 -8.81
N ASP A 216 -7.41 -18.01 -10.12
CA ASP A 216 -7.19 -19.29 -10.80
C ASP A 216 -5.71 -19.56 -11.08
N ASP A 217 -4.91 -18.52 -11.33
CA ASP A 217 -3.57 -18.66 -11.89
C ASP A 217 -2.48 -18.02 -11.04
N PHE A 218 -1.86 -18.88 -10.24
CA PHE A 218 -0.42 -19.00 -10.08
C PHE A 218 -0.20 -20.41 -9.53
N ASN A 219 0.66 -21.21 -10.16
CA ASN A 219 0.82 -22.62 -9.79
C ASN A 219 1.32 -22.87 -8.33
N SER A 220 1.49 -21.79 -7.54
CA SER A 220 1.64 -21.83 -6.09
C SER A 220 0.74 -20.83 -5.31
N ASN A 221 0.29 -19.71 -5.89
CA ASN A 221 -0.29 -18.54 -5.18
C ASN A 221 -1.40 -17.83 -6.04
N ASP A 222 -1.92 -16.66 -5.64
CA ASP A 222 -2.81 -15.83 -6.47
C ASP A 222 -2.03 -14.71 -7.21
N GLY A 223 -2.45 -14.38 -8.44
CA GLY A 223 -1.81 -13.36 -9.26
C GLY A 223 -2.41 -11.97 -9.05
N VAL A 224 -1.65 -11.02 -8.50
CA VAL A 224 -2.11 -9.64 -8.29
C VAL A 224 -1.37 -8.69 -9.24
N LYS A 225 -2.12 -7.92 -10.03
CA LYS A 225 -1.58 -6.81 -10.82
C LYS A 225 -2.27 -5.51 -10.43
N GLY A 226 -1.57 -4.41 -10.56
CA GLY A 226 -2.13 -3.09 -10.31
C GLY A 226 -1.33 -1.97 -10.94
N THR A 227 -1.91 -0.78 -10.98
CA THR A 227 -1.25 0.42 -11.47
C THR A 227 -1.84 1.65 -10.78
N VAL A 228 -0.96 2.56 -10.37
CA VAL A 228 -1.33 3.94 -10.00
C VAL A 228 -1.05 4.81 -11.22
N SER A 229 -2.01 5.60 -11.67
CA SER A 229 -1.94 6.35 -12.92
C SER A 229 -2.61 7.71 -12.84
N ASN A 230 -2.51 8.51 -13.92
CA ASN A 230 -3.12 9.84 -14.02
C ASN A 230 -2.78 10.77 -12.83
N ARG A 231 -1.56 10.61 -12.32
CA ARG A 231 -1.08 11.26 -11.11
C ARG A 231 -0.91 12.76 -11.32
N ARG A 232 -1.36 13.55 -10.35
CA ARG A 232 -1.21 15.00 -10.30
C ARG A 232 -0.74 15.41 -8.90
N ALA A 233 0.04 16.48 -8.82
CA ALA A 233 0.46 17.07 -7.56
C ALA A 233 -0.03 18.52 -7.39
N PHE A 234 -0.20 18.92 -6.15
CA PHE A 234 -0.58 20.27 -5.75
C PHE A 234 0.30 20.76 -4.60
N THR A 235 0.64 22.04 -4.59
CA THR A 235 1.27 22.67 -3.42
C THR A 235 0.26 22.77 -2.27
N PRO A 236 0.71 23.00 -1.03
CA PRO A 236 -0.18 23.20 0.11
C PRO A 236 -1.16 24.37 -0.08
N GLU A 237 -0.81 25.37 -0.88
CA GLU A 237 -1.65 26.52 -1.23
C GLU A 237 -2.65 26.24 -2.36
N GLY A 238 -2.69 25.01 -2.86
CA GLY A 238 -3.63 24.55 -3.88
C GLY A 238 -3.23 24.81 -5.33
N ALA A 239 -2.01 25.27 -5.58
CA ALA A 239 -1.50 25.42 -6.94
C ALA A 239 -1.12 24.05 -7.52
N GLN A 240 -1.59 23.73 -8.72
CA GLN A 240 -1.16 22.51 -9.39
C GLN A 240 0.33 22.60 -9.76
N VAL A 241 1.08 21.54 -9.46
CA VAL A 241 2.49 21.38 -9.79
C VAL A 241 2.64 21.02 -11.27
N ASP A 242 3.58 21.64 -11.96
CA ASP A 242 3.95 21.24 -13.33
C ASP A 242 4.61 19.87 -13.29
N LEU A 243 4.04 18.92 -14.04
CA LEU A 243 4.53 17.55 -14.08
C LEU A 243 5.71 17.38 -15.04
N PHE A 244 6.03 18.37 -15.87
CA PHE A 244 7.14 18.27 -16.81
C PHE A 244 8.33 19.11 -16.35
N VAL A 245 9.43 18.43 -16.04
CA VAL A 245 10.72 19.04 -15.73
C VAL A 245 11.64 18.80 -16.91
N GLY A 246 11.69 19.76 -17.83
CA GLY A 246 12.34 19.57 -19.12
C GLY A 246 11.62 18.48 -19.94
N ASN A 247 12.27 17.33 -20.12
CA ASN A 247 11.70 16.18 -20.84
C ASN A 247 11.29 15.02 -19.89
N GLN A 248 11.37 15.22 -18.58
CA GLN A 248 11.05 14.19 -17.59
C GLN A 248 9.66 14.44 -16.99
N LEU A 249 8.87 13.37 -16.87
CA LEU A 249 7.59 13.39 -16.18
C LEU A 249 7.83 13.14 -14.69
N LEU A 250 7.28 14.00 -13.83
CA LEU A 250 7.45 13.99 -12.38
C LEU A 250 6.67 12.86 -11.71
N LEU A 251 5.48 12.55 -12.23
CA LEU A 251 4.60 11.51 -11.67
C LEU A 251 4.16 10.55 -12.78
N PRO A 252 5.06 9.70 -13.30
CA PRO A 252 4.69 8.66 -14.26
C PRO A 252 3.80 7.61 -13.61
N ASP A 253 3.16 6.79 -14.46
CA ASP A 253 2.42 5.63 -13.99
C ASP A 253 3.33 4.72 -13.18
N LEU A 254 2.78 4.15 -12.12
CA LEU A 254 3.49 3.35 -11.14
C LEU A 254 2.84 1.95 -11.10
N PRO A 255 3.35 1.00 -11.89
CA PRO A 255 2.83 -0.36 -11.94
C PRO A 255 3.28 -1.20 -10.74
N PHE A 256 2.46 -2.17 -10.36
CA PHE A 256 2.80 -3.18 -9.37
C PHE A 256 3.80 -4.16 -9.97
N VAL A 257 4.78 -4.59 -9.18
CA VAL A 257 5.72 -5.64 -9.57
C VAL A 257 5.08 -6.99 -9.34
N ILE A 258 4.87 -7.74 -10.42
CA ILE A 258 4.35 -9.11 -10.35
C ILE A 258 5.55 -10.05 -10.18
N GLN A 259 5.60 -10.77 -9.06
CA GLN A 259 6.69 -11.70 -8.75
C GLN A 259 6.19 -13.14 -8.66
N GLN A 260 6.82 -14.06 -9.39
CA GLN A 260 6.46 -15.48 -9.36
C GLN A 260 6.88 -16.16 -8.06
N GLY A 261 5.99 -16.97 -7.47
CA GLY A 261 6.28 -17.79 -6.30
C GLY A 261 6.23 -17.06 -4.94
N ILE A 262 5.72 -15.83 -4.89
CA ILE A 262 5.52 -15.07 -3.64
C ILE A 262 4.03 -14.80 -3.44
N ASP A 263 3.48 -15.12 -2.25
CA ASP A 263 2.06 -14.94 -1.97
C ASP A 263 1.75 -13.45 -1.96
N THR A 264 0.91 -12.97 -2.88
CA THR A 264 0.57 -11.54 -2.95
C THR A 264 -0.81 -11.26 -2.34
N LEU A 265 -1.64 -12.29 -2.18
CA LEU A 265 -2.95 -12.25 -1.51
C LEU A 265 -2.99 -13.38 -0.46
N LEU A 266 -3.36 -13.02 0.76
CA LEU A 266 -3.54 -13.95 1.86
C LEU A 266 -5.01 -14.38 1.99
N PRO A 267 -5.31 -15.56 2.57
CA PRO A 267 -6.69 -15.97 2.86
C PRO A 267 -7.47 -15.01 3.76
N THR A 268 -6.78 -14.12 4.48
CA THR A 268 -7.37 -13.04 5.28
C THR A 268 -7.99 -11.94 4.42
N GLY A 269 -7.73 -11.93 3.11
CA GLY A 269 -8.07 -10.88 2.17
C GLY A 269 -7.01 -9.78 2.06
N GLU A 270 -5.90 -9.89 2.78
CA GLU A 270 -4.84 -8.89 2.76
C GLU A 270 -3.89 -9.10 1.56
N LEU A 271 -3.42 -8.00 0.99
CA LEU A 271 -2.49 -7.96 -0.13
C LEU A 271 -1.27 -7.12 0.20
N SER A 272 -0.10 -7.52 -0.28
CA SER A 272 1.10 -6.69 -0.22
C SER A 272 2.08 -7.03 -1.32
N GLY A 273 2.79 -6.03 -1.82
CA GLY A 273 3.82 -6.24 -2.82
C GLY A 273 4.60 -4.97 -3.12
N GLU A 274 5.43 -5.01 -4.17
CA GLU A 274 6.24 -3.87 -4.59
C GLU A 274 5.55 -3.05 -5.70
N LEU A 275 5.84 -1.75 -5.75
CA LEU A 275 5.59 -0.92 -6.92
C LEU A 275 6.91 -0.35 -7.41
N ARG A 276 7.04 -0.21 -8.73
CA ARG A 276 8.24 0.36 -9.33
C ARG A 276 7.96 0.93 -10.70
N ASN A 277 8.51 2.09 -11.00
CA ASN A 277 8.64 2.54 -12.38
C ASN A 277 10.08 2.90 -12.73
N THR A 278 10.29 3.18 -14.01
CA THR A 278 11.60 3.54 -14.54
C THR A 278 11.49 4.79 -15.40
N ARG A 279 12.57 5.56 -15.45
CA ARG A 279 12.70 6.72 -16.33
C ARG A 279 13.99 6.65 -17.13
N VAL A 280 14.04 7.43 -18.20
CA VAL A 280 15.29 7.65 -18.93
C VAL A 280 16.01 8.84 -18.30
N ASN A 281 17.25 8.64 -17.87
CA ASN A 281 18.06 9.67 -17.26
C ASN A 281 18.72 10.59 -18.30
N ASN A 282 19.47 11.60 -17.83
CA ASN A 282 20.13 12.57 -18.70
C ASN A 282 21.19 11.95 -19.64
N ASN A 283 21.67 10.74 -19.34
CA ASN A 283 22.61 9.99 -20.19
C ASN A 283 21.92 9.09 -21.21
N GLY A 284 20.58 9.03 -21.21
CA GLY A 284 19.81 8.15 -22.09
C GLY A 284 19.68 6.71 -21.58
N GLU A 285 20.04 6.46 -20.32
CA GLU A 285 19.96 5.13 -19.69
C GLU A 285 18.64 4.97 -18.93
N LEU A 286 18.11 3.75 -18.91
CA LEU A 286 16.94 3.42 -18.11
C LEU A 286 17.37 3.22 -16.65
N GLU A 287 16.76 3.95 -15.73
CA GLU A 287 16.99 3.85 -14.29
C GLU A 287 15.66 3.68 -13.54
N ILE A 288 15.72 3.07 -12.36
CA ILE A 288 14.61 3.08 -11.41
C ILE A 288 14.38 4.53 -11.00
N TYR A 289 13.13 4.97 -11.07
CA TYR A 289 12.77 6.33 -10.66
C TYR A 289 12.06 6.33 -9.32
N GLU A 290 10.93 5.63 -9.24
CA GLU A 290 10.16 5.44 -8.02
C GLU A 290 10.13 3.94 -7.68
N ASP A 291 10.32 3.62 -6.41
CA ASP A 291 10.17 2.27 -5.88
C ASP A 291 9.64 2.26 -4.45
N GLY A 292 8.91 1.20 -4.10
CA GLY A 292 8.36 1.04 -2.76
C GLY A 292 7.37 -0.11 -2.62
N LYS A 293 6.47 -0.03 -1.64
CA LYS A 293 5.54 -1.11 -1.28
C LYS A 293 4.09 -0.63 -1.25
N TYR A 294 3.16 -1.52 -1.58
CA TYR A 294 1.74 -1.35 -1.31
C TYR A 294 1.27 -2.37 -0.28
N TYR A 295 0.21 -1.99 0.43
CA TYR A 295 -0.49 -2.84 1.38
C TYR A 295 -1.98 -2.58 1.26
N ALA A 296 -2.79 -3.62 1.22
CA ALA A 296 -4.22 -3.51 1.05
C ALA A 296 -4.98 -4.66 1.72
N ILE A 297 -6.29 -4.52 1.83
CA ILE A 297 -7.18 -5.56 2.32
C ILE A 297 -8.56 -5.47 1.66
N ILE A 298 -9.10 -6.63 1.31
CA ILE A 298 -10.45 -6.79 0.75
C ILE A 298 -11.46 -6.95 1.89
N ALA A 299 -12.61 -6.30 1.73
CA ALA A 299 -13.73 -6.29 2.64
C ALA A 299 -15.04 -6.72 1.96
N GLY A 300 -15.86 -7.47 2.69
CA GLY A 300 -17.16 -7.94 2.21
C GLY A 300 -17.07 -9.17 1.31
N ASP A 301 -18.17 -9.46 0.60
CA ASP A 301 -18.29 -10.62 -0.27
C ASP A 301 -17.82 -10.30 -1.69
N ALA A 302 -16.61 -10.74 -2.05
CA ALA A 302 -16.05 -10.55 -3.39
C ALA A 302 -16.59 -11.54 -4.43
N THR A 303 -17.56 -12.41 -4.05
CA THR A 303 -18.22 -13.39 -4.92
C THR A 303 -19.65 -13.00 -5.31
N ALA A 304 -20.25 -12.02 -4.64
CA ALA A 304 -21.64 -11.61 -4.84
C ALA A 304 -21.86 -10.12 -4.51
N GLY A 305 -23.11 -9.67 -4.58
CA GLY A 305 -23.49 -8.32 -4.12
C GLY A 305 -22.79 -7.19 -4.88
N ASP A 306 -22.19 -6.27 -4.12
CA ASP A 306 -21.37 -5.16 -4.64
C ASP A 306 -19.97 -5.59 -5.10
N GLY A 307 -19.61 -6.87 -4.91
CA GLY A 307 -18.33 -7.44 -5.32
C GLY A 307 -17.18 -7.15 -4.36
N GLY A 308 -17.49 -6.69 -3.15
CA GLY A 308 -16.52 -6.31 -2.12
C GLY A 308 -15.82 -4.99 -2.42
N GLU A 309 -15.08 -4.50 -1.44
CA GLU A 309 -14.34 -3.24 -1.48
C GLU A 309 -12.89 -3.49 -1.08
N LEU A 310 -11.95 -2.75 -1.64
CA LEU A 310 -10.52 -2.89 -1.34
C LEU A 310 -9.99 -1.56 -0.79
N VAL A 311 -9.42 -1.57 0.41
CA VAL A 311 -8.75 -0.41 1.00
C VAL A 311 -7.27 -0.66 1.11
N GLY A 312 -6.46 0.37 0.92
CA GLY A 312 -5.03 0.22 1.08
C GLY A 312 -4.26 1.52 1.04
N VAL A 313 -2.95 1.36 1.14
CA VAL A 313 -1.95 2.42 1.05
C VAL A 313 -0.78 1.95 0.19
N PHE A 314 -0.04 2.92 -0.34
CA PHE A 314 1.30 2.67 -0.88
C PHE A 314 2.27 3.71 -0.35
N VAL A 315 3.54 3.33 -0.26
CA VAL A 315 4.66 4.22 0.07
C VAL A 315 5.74 4.02 -0.99
N VAL A 316 6.15 5.10 -1.66
CA VAL A 316 7.24 5.08 -2.64
C VAL A 316 8.25 6.19 -2.38
N ASP A 317 9.52 5.88 -2.59
CA ASP A 317 10.63 6.83 -2.50
C ASP A 317 11.14 7.16 -3.91
N SER A 318 11.65 8.39 -4.10
CA SER A 318 12.29 8.83 -5.35
C SER A 318 13.18 10.05 -5.17
N GLU A 319 13.98 10.38 -6.19
CA GLU A 319 14.71 11.66 -6.27
C GLU A 319 13.96 12.65 -7.18
N ASP A 320 13.58 13.80 -6.64
CA ASP A 320 12.85 14.83 -7.38
C ASP A 320 13.73 15.49 -8.46
N PRO A 321 13.36 15.40 -9.74
CA PRO A 321 14.18 15.92 -10.83
C PRO A 321 14.27 17.46 -10.87
N ARG A 322 13.50 18.18 -10.07
CA ARG A 322 13.53 19.67 -10.04
C ARG A 322 14.79 20.20 -9.36
N VAL A 323 15.36 19.45 -8.42
CA VAL A 323 16.51 19.87 -7.61
C VAL A 323 17.39 18.65 -7.33
N ASN A 324 18.69 18.75 -7.59
CA ASN A 324 19.63 17.68 -7.25
C ASN A 324 19.64 17.40 -5.75
N ASP A 325 19.81 16.13 -5.36
CA ASP A 325 19.87 15.70 -3.96
C ASP A 325 18.60 16.05 -3.16
N LEU A 326 17.45 16.13 -3.84
CA LEU A 326 16.13 16.30 -3.23
C LEU A 326 15.38 14.98 -3.30
N PHE A 327 15.16 14.35 -2.16
CA PHE A 327 14.45 13.08 -2.05
C PHE A 327 13.00 13.29 -1.65
N VAL A 328 12.13 12.39 -2.08
CA VAL A 328 10.69 12.48 -1.84
C VAL A 328 10.17 11.11 -1.46
N GLN A 329 9.37 11.09 -0.40
CA GLN A 329 8.53 9.95 -0.06
C GLN A 329 7.06 10.32 -0.31
N GLU A 330 6.40 9.59 -1.20
CA GLU A 330 4.95 9.67 -1.41
C GLU A 330 4.25 8.59 -0.58
N THR A 331 3.24 8.96 0.20
CA THR A 331 2.30 8.03 0.82
C THR A 331 0.91 8.30 0.29
N GLY A 332 0.34 7.35 -0.43
CA GLY A 332 -1.01 7.43 -1.01
C GLY A 332 -1.95 6.43 -0.39
N GLY A 333 -3.23 6.80 -0.24
CA GLY A 333 -4.30 5.96 0.31
C GLY A 333 -5.49 5.92 -0.62
N PHE A 334 -6.17 4.77 -0.65
CA PHE A 334 -7.27 4.51 -1.57
C PHE A 334 -8.32 3.57 -0.99
N ILE A 335 -9.55 3.72 -1.48
CA ILE A 335 -10.66 2.78 -1.37
C ILE A 335 -11.14 2.52 -2.81
N LEU A 336 -11.19 1.25 -3.21
CA LEU A 336 -11.54 0.81 -4.55
C LEU A 336 -12.81 -0.03 -4.53
N ASP A 337 -13.71 0.29 -5.44
CA ASP A 337 -14.94 -0.45 -5.66
C ASP A 337 -14.74 -1.49 -6.75
N ARG A 338 -15.57 -2.54 -6.73
CA ARG A 338 -15.58 -3.52 -7.82
C ARG A 338 -15.89 -2.82 -9.15
N ALA A 339 -15.00 -2.98 -10.13
CA ALA A 339 -15.18 -2.42 -11.46
C ALA A 339 -16.48 -2.96 -12.08
N GLN A 340 -17.38 -2.05 -12.43
CA GLN A 340 -18.63 -2.38 -13.11
C GLN A 340 -18.42 -2.37 -14.64
N PRO A 341 -19.10 -3.24 -15.39
CA PRO A 341 -18.92 -3.38 -16.84
C PRO A 341 -19.39 -2.18 -17.67
#